data_AF-A0A6V8LP89-F1
#
_entry.id   AF-A0A6V8LP89-F1
#
_cell.length_a   1.000
_cell.length_b   1.000
_cell.length_c   1.000
_cell.angle_alpha   90.00
_cell.angle_beta   90.00
_cell.angle_gamma   90.00
#
_symmetry.space_group_name_H-M   'P 1'
#
loop_
_entity.id
_entity.type
_entity.pdbx_description
1 polymer ?
#
loop_
_entity_poly.entity_id
_entity_poly.type
_entity_poly.pdbx_seq_one_letter_code
_entity_poly.pdbx_strand_id
1 'polypeptide(L)'
;MGNMAKDVLKLVSGMGGLSALGVGVGLSFLKNCLRRPGVRAYADHLLGRLAPACEGAAPLPVQAVQTARALAELFRRHGLVPCRLGVDGPPGSGKSSLAAALAQALCMNAICLDHHDLDRPLDFSRPGAVFEHHRLIRTQDIDAFDAVIYLDEPVADSMERVLSRKRGAYLLEILDFELLKRIGDRAFALVGGDAEVVQDRCRIKLRPPGGFRHMENIRGAVAANGLDWSGASKEQALFLCVEGVRRGGFPSYLKYHAFDRELLDALTEAGVFTGRPGRGRR
;
A
#
# COMPACT_ATOMS: atom_id res chain seq x y z
N MET A 1 8.49 16.28 -31.05
CA MET A 1 9.06 14.93 -30.83
C MET A 1 10.18 14.52 -31.80
N GLY A 2 10.43 15.24 -32.92
CA GLY A 2 11.45 14.84 -33.92
C GLY A 2 12.93 15.08 -33.59
N ASN A 3 13.27 15.95 -32.64
CA ASN A 3 14.68 16.26 -32.32
C ASN A 3 15.31 15.25 -31.35
N MET A 4 14.55 14.76 -30.36
CA MET A 4 15.05 13.82 -29.35
C MET A 4 15.50 12.48 -29.96
N ALA A 5 14.79 12.00 -31.00
CA ALA A 5 15.17 10.78 -31.70
C ALA A 5 16.50 10.93 -32.48
N LYS A 6 16.77 12.12 -33.05
CA LYS A 6 18.04 12.41 -33.74
C LYS A 6 19.21 12.55 -32.77
N ASP A 7 18.96 13.14 -31.60
CA ASP A 7 19.99 13.34 -30.57
C ASP A 7 20.37 12.01 -29.89
N VAL A 8 19.40 11.12 -29.65
CA VAL A 8 19.65 9.74 -29.19
C VAL A 8 20.44 8.96 -30.24
N LEU A 9 20.09 9.08 -31.53
CA LEU A 9 20.83 8.40 -32.61
C LEU A 9 22.29 8.85 -32.67
N LYS A 10 22.56 10.15 -32.51
CA LYS A 10 23.92 10.71 -32.48
C LYS A 10 24.72 10.23 -31.27
N LEU A 11 24.10 10.17 -30.10
CA LEU A 11 24.72 9.66 -28.88
C LEU A 11 25.12 8.19 -29.04
N VAL A 12 24.21 7.37 -29.59
CA VAL A 12 24.43 5.94 -29.84
C VAL A 12 25.52 5.69 -30.88
N SER A 13 25.63 6.54 -31.91
CA SER A 13 26.66 6.40 -32.96
C SER A 13 28.10 6.71 -32.51
N GLY A 14 28.30 7.34 -31.35
CA GLY A 14 29.63 7.62 -30.76
C GLY A 14 30.06 6.67 -29.65
N MET A 15 29.20 5.72 -29.25
CA MET A 15 29.41 4.80 -28.14
C MET A 15 29.86 3.42 -28.64
N GLY A 16 30.80 2.77 -27.95
CA GLY A 16 31.21 1.40 -28.27
C GLY A 16 30.02 0.42 -28.25
N GLY A 17 30.13 -0.72 -28.96
CA GLY A 17 29.01 -1.65 -29.20
C GLY A 17 28.24 -2.12 -27.95
N LEU A 18 28.92 -2.27 -26.81
CA LEU A 18 28.30 -2.63 -25.52
C LEU A 18 27.45 -1.49 -24.94
N SER A 19 27.91 -0.25 -25.08
CA SER A 19 27.23 0.94 -24.58
C SER A 19 26.00 1.28 -25.42
N ALA A 20 26.06 1.10 -26.74
CA ALA A 20 24.92 1.23 -27.64
C ALA A 20 23.82 0.19 -27.32
N LEU A 21 24.21 -1.05 -27.04
CA LEU A 21 23.30 -2.13 -26.65
C LEU A 21 22.63 -1.84 -25.29
N GLY A 22 23.40 -1.36 -24.30
CA GLY A 22 22.85 -0.97 -23.00
C GLY A 22 21.81 0.15 -23.09
N VAL A 23 22.07 1.18 -23.90
CA VAL A 23 21.09 2.26 -24.16
C VAL A 23 19.84 1.73 -24.87
N GLY A 24 20.01 0.86 -25.87
CA GLY A 24 18.91 0.21 -26.59
C GLY A 24 17.98 -0.59 -25.66
N VAL A 25 18.56 -1.46 -24.82
CA VAL A 25 17.81 -2.22 -23.81
C VAL A 25 17.09 -1.28 -22.85
N GLY A 26 17.76 -0.25 -22.34
CA GLY A 26 17.16 0.71 -21.41
C GLY A 26 15.95 1.46 -22.00
N LEU A 27 16.04 1.91 -23.26
CA LEU A 27 14.95 2.60 -23.94
C LEU A 27 13.76 1.66 -24.22
N SER A 28 14.03 0.44 -24.69
CA SER A 28 12.99 -0.57 -24.90
C SER A 28 12.31 -0.96 -23.59
N PHE A 29 13.07 -1.13 -22.51
CA PHE A 29 12.53 -1.41 -21.19
C PHE A 29 11.60 -0.29 -20.71
N LEU A 30 12.04 0.97 -20.79
CA LEU A 30 11.22 2.12 -20.41
C LEU A 30 9.93 2.20 -21.24
N LYS A 31 10.03 2.00 -22.56
CA LYS A 31 8.88 1.95 -23.46
C LYS A 31 7.90 0.85 -23.08
N ASN A 32 8.39 -0.33 -22.70
CA ASN A 32 7.56 -1.46 -22.26
C ASN A 32 6.89 -1.17 -20.91
N CYS A 33 7.61 -0.59 -19.95
CA CYS A 33 7.05 -0.15 -18.67
C CYS A 33 5.93 0.89 -18.85
N LEU A 34 6.07 1.84 -19.77
CA LEU A 34 5.06 2.86 -20.06
C LEU A 34 3.74 2.29 -20.64
N ARG A 35 3.72 1.04 -21.12
CA ARG A 35 2.48 0.38 -21.54
C ARG A 35 1.60 -0.04 -20.36
N ARG A 36 2.16 -0.11 -19.16
CA ARG A 36 1.43 -0.49 -17.96
C ARG A 36 0.53 0.65 -17.48
N PRO A 37 -0.73 0.37 -17.12
CA PRO A 37 -1.69 1.41 -16.76
C PRO A 37 -1.23 2.21 -15.52
N GLY A 38 -0.64 1.57 -14.51
CA GLY A 38 -0.17 2.26 -13.32
C GLY A 38 1.01 3.20 -13.58
N VAL A 39 2.00 2.75 -14.36
CA VAL A 39 3.15 3.57 -14.78
C VAL A 39 2.69 4.74 -15.66
N ARG A 40 1.82 4.47 -16.63
CA ARG A 40 1.27 5.51 -17.52
C ARG A 40 0.49 6.57 -16.74
N ALA A 41 -0.42 6.15 -15.87
CA ALA A 41 -1.20 7.08 -15.05
C ALA A 41 -0.30 7.94 -14.16
N TYR A 42 0.75 7.35 -13.58
CA TYR A 42 1.72 8.10 -12.79
C TYR A 42 2.54 9.08 -13.63
N ALA A 43 2.97 8.69 -14.83
CA ALA A 43 3.65 9.60 -15.76
C ALA A 43 2.74 10.78 -16.17
N ASP A 44 1.47 10.52 -16.48
CA ASP A 44 0.48 11.55 -16.78
C ASP A 44 0.29 12.52 -15.60
N HIS A 45 0.33 12.01 -14.36
CA HIS A 45 0.29 12.84 -13.16
C HIS A 45 1.52 13.76 -13.03
N LEU A 46 2.72 13.23 -13.26
CA LEU A 46 3.96 14.03 -13.23
C LEU A 46 3.95 15.13 -14.30
N LEU A 47 3.48 14.81 -15.51
CA LEU A 47 3.33 15.80 -16.58
C LEU A 47 2.29 16.87 -16.22
N GLY A 48 1.17 16.47 -15.61
CA GLY A 48 0.12 17.40 -15.17
C GLY A 48 0.59 18.37 -14.07
N ARG A 49 1.56 17.97 -13.23
CA ARG A 49 2.14 18.84 -12.19
C ARG A 49 3.00 19.98 -12.73
N LEU A 50 3.39 19.94 -14.00
CA LEU A 50 4.10 21.04 -14.65
C LEU A 50 3.17 22.22 -14.99
N ALA A 51 1.84 22.05 -14.89
CA ALA A 51 0.88 23.13 -14.98
C ALA A 51 0.51 23.63 -13.57
N PRO A 52 0.51 24.95 -13.30
CA PRO A 52 0.13 25.49 -12.01
C PRO A 52 -1.37 25.27 -11.77
N ALA A 53 -1.71 24.39 -10.83
CA ALA A 53 -3.07 24.25 -10.33
C ALA A 53 -3.21 25.01 -8.99
N CYS A 54 -4.22 25.90 -8.91
CA CYS A 54 -4.69 26.44 -7.64
C CYS A 54 -5.39 25.32 -6.86
N GLU A 55 -4.67 24.64 -5.96
CA GLU A 55 -5.25 23.60 -5.12
C GLU A 55 -5.91 24.21 -3.87
N GLY A 56 -7.23 24.43 -3.95
CA GLY A 56 -8.07 24.44 -2.76
C GLY A 56 -8.27 23.01 -2.23
N ALA A 57 -8.48 22.85 -0.93
CA ALA A 57 -8.78 21.54 -0.36
C ALA A 57 -10.07 20.97 -0.97
N ALA A 58 -9.96 19.83 -1.66
CA ALA A 58 -11.12 19.15 -2.21
C ALA A 58 -12.10 18.75 -1.08
N PRO A 59 -13.42 18.88 -1.30
CA PRO A 59 -14.40 18.45 -0.29
C PRO A 59 -14.28 16.95 0.01
N LEU A 60 -14.59 16.56 1.24
CA LEU A 60 -14.58 15.16 1.64
C LEU A 60 -15.67 14.37 0.88
N PRO A 61 -15.40 13.12 0.46
CA PRO A 61 -16.40 12.26 -0.15
C PRO A 61 -17.60 12.04 0.78
N VAL A 62 -18.82 12.12 0.23
CA VAL A 62 -20.08 11.94 0.98
C VAL A 62 -20.10 10.64 1.77
N GLN A 63 -19.64 9.55 1.17
CA GLN A 63 -19.56 8.24 1.83
C GLN A 63 -18.69 8.29 3.10
N ALA A 64 -17.50 8.92 3.03
CA ALA A 64 -16.62 9.04 4.19
C ALA A 64 -17.27 9.84 5.34
N VAL A 65 -18.01 10.91 5.00
CA VAL A 65 -18.78 11.70 5.98
C VAL A 65 -19.90 10.88 6.62
N GLN A 66 -20.64 10.10 5.82
CA GLN A 66 -21.70 9.23 6.32
C GLN A 66 -21.15 8.12 7.24
N THR A 67 -20.06 7.47 6.84
CA THR A 67 -19.38 6.45 7.67
C THR A 67 -18.87 7.07 8.98
N ALA A 68 -18.26 8.26 8.93
CA ALA A 68 -17.79 8.94 10.13
C ALA A 68 -18.93 9.29 11.11
N ARG A 69 -20.09 9.72 10.60
CA ARG A 69 -21.29 9.95 11.42
C ARG A 69 -21.80 8.66 12.07
N ALA A 70 -21.85 7.56 11.31
CA ALA A 70 -22.27 6.26 11.83
C ALA A 70 -21.33 5.75 12.93
N LEU A 71 -20.02 5.94 12.77
CA LEU A 71 -19.02 5.62 13.79
C LEU A 71 -19.17 6.49 15.04
N ALA A 72 -19.39 7.81 14.88
CA ALA A 72 -19.65 8.71 16.00
C ALA A 72 -20.92 8.32 16.77
N GLU A 73 -21.97 7.90 16.06
CA GLU A 73 -23.18 7.36 16.69
C GLU A 73 -22.90 6.07 17.46
N LEU A 74 -22.12 5.15 16.87
CA LEU A 74 -21.69 3.93 17.54
C LEU A 74 -20.96 4.26 18.85
N PHE A 75 -19.98 5.15 18.84
CA PHE A 75 -19.28 5.55 20.07
C PHE A 75 -20.25 6.09 21.13
N ARG A 76 -21.22 6.92 20.74
CA ARG A 76 -22.24 7.45 21.66
C ARG A 76 -23.10 6.35 22.26
N ARG A 77 -23.56 5.38 21.46
CA ARG A 77 -24.34 4.23 21.95
C ARG A 77 -23.59 3.39 22.96
N HIS A 78 -22.27 3.30 22.84
CA HIS A 78 -21.40 2.59 23.79
C HIS A 78 -20.95 3.46 24.97
N GLY A 79 -21.40 4.73 25.05
CA GLY A 79 -20.96 5.67 26.07
C GLY A 79 -19.46 5.99 26.00
N LEU A 80 -18.83 5.83 24.83
CA LEU A 80 -17.41 6.03 24.60
C LEU A 80 -17.16 7.43 24.05
N VAL A 81 -16.22 8.16 24.64
CA VAL A 81 -15.60 9.35 24.05
C VAL A 81 -14.19 8.97 23.64
N PRO A 82 -13.95 8.60 22.37
CA PRO A 82 -12.64 8.12 21.95
C PRO A 82 -11.61 9.26 21.99
N CYS A 83 -10.47 8.99 22.60
CA CYS A 83 -9.30 9.88 22.61
C CYS A 83 -8.35 9.56 21.44
N ARG A 84 -8.24 8.28 21.07
CA ARG A 84 -7.29 7.81 20.06
C ARG A 84 -7.91 6.72 19.19
N LEU A 85 -7.89 6.94 17.88
CA LEU A 85 -8.44 6.01 16.90
C LEU A 85 -7.34 5.58 15.93
N GLY A 86 -7.31 4.28 15.60
CA GLY A 86 -6.50 3.76 14.51
C GLY A 86 -7.37 3.41 13.30
N VAL A 87 -7.01 3.89 12.11
CA VAL A 87 -7.68 3.58 10.85
C VAL A 87 -6.71 2.86 9.92
N ASP A 88 -7.08 1.66 9.49
CA ASP A 88 -6.31 0.85 8.56
C ASP A 88 -7.20 0.41 7.39
N GLY A 89 -6.57 0.02 6.29
CA GLY A 89 -7.19 -0.45 5.07
C GLY A 89 -6.16 -0.49 3.95
N PRO A 90 -6.41 -1.22 2.86
CA PRO A 90 -5.51 -1.23 1.72
C PRO A 90 -5.34 0.19 1.12
N PRO A 91 -4.24 0.47 0.40
CA PRO A 91 -4.13 1.69 -0.38
C PRO A 91 -5.31 1.84 -1.34
N GLY A 92 -5.88 3.04 -1.43
CA GLY A 92 -7.10 3.26 -2.23
C GLY A 92 -8.41 3.11 -1.46
N SER A 93 -8.41 2.48 -0.29
CA SER A 93 -9.63 2.19 0.51
C SER A 93 -10.47 3.39 0.93
N GLY A 94 -9.89 4.60 0.90
CA GLY A 94 -10.51 5.79 1.45
C GLY A 94 -10.14 6.09 2.90
N LYS A 95 -9.19 5.34 3.49
CA LYS A 95 -8.70 5.52 4.88
C LYS A 95 -8.42 6.98 5.26
N SER A 96 -7.71 7.72 4.42
CA SER A 96 -7.34 9.11 4.70
C SER A 96 -8.56 10.05 4.66
N SER A 97 -9.51 9.80 3.74
CA SER A 97 -10.78 10.54 3.69
C SER A 97 -11.67 10.24 4.89
N LEU A 98 -11.73 8.97 5.31
CA LEU A 98 -12.47 8.58 6.52
C LEU A 98 -11.82 9.15 7.77
N ALA A 99 -10.49 9.09 7.91
CA ALA A 99 -9.78 9.64 9.05
C ALA A 99 -10.01 11.16 9.17
N ALA A 100 -9.98 11.89 8.06
CA ALA A 100 -10.32 13.32 8.02
C ALA A 100 -11.78 13.59 8.40
N ALA A 101 -12.73 12.79 7.88
CA ALA A 101 -14.14 12.92 8.23
C ALA A 101 -14.43 12.62 9.70
N LEU A 102 -13.80 11.59 10.26
CA LEU A 102 -13.87 11.25 11.68
C LEU A 102 -13.27 12.33 12.57
N ALA A 103 -12.11 12.85 12.18
CA ALA A 103 -11.46 13.96 12.87
C ALA A 103 -12.39 15.18 12.95
N GLN A 104 -13.07 15.53 11.84
CA GLN A 104 -14.08 16.59 11.85
C GLN A 104 -15.29 16.25 12.73
N ALA A 105 -15.82 15.03 12.65
CA ALA A 105 -17.02 14.61 13.37
C ALA A 105 -16.82 14.53 14.90
N LEU A 106 -15.60 14.25 15.34
CA LEU A 106 -15.24 14.03 16.75
C LEU A 106 -14.37 15.15 17.34
N CYS A 107 -14.13 16.22 16.58
CA CYS A 107 -13.23 17.32 16.97
C CYS A 107 -11.80 16.84 17.32
N MET A 108 -11.27 15.92 16.53
CA MET A 108 -9.92 15.33 16.67
C MET A 108 -9.00 15.79 15.53
N ASN A 109 -7.72 15.41 15.59
CA ASN A 109 -6.74 15.65 14.54
C ASN A 109 -6.54 14.40 13.67
N ALA A 110 -6.59 14.51 12.35
CA ALA A 110 -6.20 13.42 11.45
C ALA A 110 -4.67 13.39 11.28
N ILE A 111 -4.05 12.23 11.48
CA ILE A 111 -2.59 12.03 11.37
C ILE A 111 -2.30 10.92 10.36
N CYS A 112 -1.75 11.31 9.22
CA CYS A 112 -1.28 10.39 8.17
C CYS A 112 0.16 9.95 8.46
N LEU A 113 0.38 8.63 8.51
CA LEU A 113 1.70 8.07 8.83
C LEU A 113 2.51 7.64 7.60
N ASP A 114 2.10 8.01 6.38
CA ASP A 114 2.74 7.57 5.13
C ASP A 114 4.24 7.98 5.02
N HIS A 115 4.69 8.94 5.83
CA HIS A 115 6.08 9.41 5.89
C HIS A 115 6.84 8.93 7.14
N HIS A 116 6.25 8.05 7.95
CA HIS A 116 6.88 7.52 9.16
C HIS A 116 7.45 6.12 8.92
N ASP A 117 8.56 5.81 9.59
CA ASP A 117 9.13 4.45 9.61
C ASP A 117 8.27 3.54 10.50
N LEU A 118 7.34 2.82 9.87
CA LEU A 118 6.46 1.88 10.56
C LEU A 118 7.15 0.57 10.97
N ASP A 119 8.43 0.37 10.65
CA ASP A 119 9.17 -0.80 11.12
C ASP A 119 9.69 -0.59 12.56
N ARG A 120 9.53 0.63 13.08
CA ARG A 120 9.82 1.00 14.48
C ARG A 120 8.53 1.28 15.25
N PRO A 121 8.53 1.08 16.57
CA PRO A 121 7.43 1.55 17.42
C PRO A 121 7.28 3.07 17.33
N LEU A 122 6.06 3.54 17.08
CA LEU A 122 5.71 4.94 17.11
C LEU A 122 5.02 5.31 18.44
N ASP A 123 5.12 6.59 18.81
CA ASP A 123 4.40 7.13 19.95
C ASP A 123 2.99 7.57 19.56
N PHE A 124 1.98 6.97 20.22
CA PHE A 124 0.56 7.29 20.08
C PHE A 124 0.00 7.94 21.35
N SER A 125 0.85 8.56 22.17
CA SER A 125 0.45 9.25 23.40
C SER A 125 -0.44 10.47 23.16
N ARG A 126 -0.36 11.09 21.97
CA ARG A 126 -1.14 12.29 21.62
C ARG A 126 -2.65 12.03 21.69
N PRO A 127 -3.40 12.67 22.61
CA PRO A 127 -4.85 12.54 22.66
C PRO A 127 -5.52 13.36 21.56
N GLY A 128 -6.79 13.03 21.29
CA GLY A 128 -7.60 13.71 20.28
C GLY A 128 -7.05 13.51 18.87
N ALA A 129 -6.65 12.28 18.52
CA ALA A 129 -6.06 11.97 17.22
C ALA A 129 -6.63 10.71 16.55
N VAL A 130 -6.77 10.78 15.23
CA VAL A 130 -7.13 9.68 14.33
C VAL A 130 -5.91 9.37 13.48
N PHE A 131 -5.23 8.29 13.80
CA PHE A 131 -4.02 7.84 13.11
C PHE A 131 -4.41 6.92 11.96
N GLU A 132 -3.81 7.12 10.79
CA GLU A 132 -4.12 6.30 9.63
C GLU A 132 -2.88 5.84 8.87
N HIS A 133 -2.87 4.55 8.53
CA HIS A 133 -1.90 3.95 7.62
C HIS A 133 -2.37 2.58 7.14
N HIS A 134 -1.90 2.14 5.97
CA HIS A 134 -2.22 0.84 5.38
C HIS A 134 -1.47 -0.35 6.01
N ARG A 135 -0.63 -0.09 7.02
CA ARG A 135 0.15 -1.08 7.80
C ARG A 135 0.02 -0.85 9.31
N LEU A 136 -0.82 0.10 9.75
CA LEU A 136 -0.91 0.53 11.15
C LEU A 136 -1.16 -0.67 12.08
N ILE A 137 -2.19 -1.46 11.82
CA ILE A 137 -2.56 -2.58 12.69
C ILE A 137 -1.62 -3.77 12.56
N ARG A 138 -0.78 -3.80 11.50
CA ARG A 138 0.16 -4.89 11.20
C ARG A 138 1.50 -4.69 11.92
N THR A 139 1.91 -3.45 12.14
CA THR A 139 3.25 -3.15 12.66
C THR A 139 3.25 -2.54 14.04
N GLN A 140 2.22 -1.77 14.40
CA GLN A 140 2.23 -0.96 15.61
C GLN A 140 1.50 -1.61 16.78
N ASP A 141 1.82 -1.17 18.00
CA ASP A 141 1.06 -1.53 19.19
C ASP A 141 -0.30 -0.81 19.16
N ILE A 142 -1.36 -1.58 18.94
CA ILE A 142 -2.72 -1.03 18.85
C ILE A 142 -3.39 -0.88 20.20
N ASP A 143 -2.78 -1.36 21.30
CA ASP A 143 -3.28 -1.12 22.66
C ASP A 143 -3.14 0.35 23.09
N ALA A 144 -2.58 1.22 22.24
CA ALA A 144 -2.64 2.66 22.43
C ALA A 144 -3.98 3.29 21.98
N PHE A 145 -4.83 2.57 21.22
CA PHE A 145 -6.09 3.11 20.68
C PHE A 145 -7.31 2.70 21.50
N ASP A 146 -8.36 3.51 21.48
CA ASP A 146 -9.66 3.19 22.09
C ASP A 146 -10.53 2.35 21.13
N ALA A 147 -10.31 2.51 19.82
CA ALA A 147 -10.89 1.66 18.81
C ALA A 147 -9.98 1.55 17.58
N VAL A 148 -10.10 0.43 16.88
CA VAL A 148 -9.42 0.16 15.61
C VAL A 148 -10.47 -0.03 14.53
N ILE A 149 -10.35 0.76 13.47
CA ILE A 149 -11.23 0.78 12.30
C ILE A 149 -10.47 0.18 11.13
N TYR A 150 -11.11 -0.73 10.41
CA TYR A 150 -10.55 -1.39 9.25
C TYR A 150 -11.49 -1.26 8.05
N LEU A 151 -10.99 -0.69 6.97
CA LEU A 151 -11.71 -0.61 5.69
C LEU A 151 -11.50 -1.90 4.90
N ASP A 152 -12.51 -2.75 4.92
CA ASP A 152 -12.59 -4.04 4.24
C ASP A 152 -13.08 -3.87 2.80
N GLU A 153 -12.30 -3.14 2.00
CA GLU A 153 -12.63 -2.92 0.60
C GLU A 153 -12.06 -4.04 -0.29
N PRO A 154 -12.81 -4.50 -1.32
CA PRO A 154 -12.25 -5.36 -2.36
C PRO A 154 -11.00 -4.74 -3.02
N VAL A 155 -10.00 -5.57 -3.31
CA VAL A 155 -8.73 -5.11 -3.90
C VAL A 155 -8.97 -4.43 -5.25
N ALA A 156 -9.84 -4.99 -6.09
CA ALA A 156 -10.16 -4.43 -7.41
C ALA A 156 -10.62 -2.97 -7.32
N ASP A 157 -11.60 -2.68 -6.45
CA ASP A 157 -12.15 -1.33 -6.25
C ASP A 157 -11.07 -0.37 -5.72
N SER A 158 -10.25 -0.82 -4.78
CA SER A 158 -9.12 -0.04 -4.25
C SER A 158 -8.09 0.27 -5.35
N MET A 159 -7.76 -0.70 -6.20
CA MET A 159 -6.83 -0.52 -7.32
C MET A 159 -7.38 0.45 -8.37
N GLU A 160 -8.66 0.33 -8.73
CA GLU A 160 -9.35 1.25 -9.64
C GLU A 160 -9.31 2.69 -9.11
N ARG A 161 -9.54 2.87 -7.81
CA ARG A 161 -9.49 4.19 -7.17
C ARG A 161 -8.08 4.78 -7.13
N VAL A 162 -7.05 3.96 -6.92
CA VAL A 162 -5.65 4.41 -7.01
C VAL A 162 -5.31 4.83 -8.44
N LEU A 163 -5.75 4.04 -9.43
CA LEU A 163 -5.51 4.32 -10.85
C LEU A 163 -6.16 5.64 -11.29
N SER A 164 -7.42 5.86 -10.93
CA SER A 164 -8.18 7.08 -11.31
C SER A 164 -7.60 8.35 -10.69
N ARG A 165 -7.05 8.28 -9.46
CA ARG A 165 -6.35 9.40 -8.81
C ARG A 165 -5.00 9.71 -9.43
N LYS A 166 -4.41 8.78 -10.18
CA LYS A 166 -3.09 8.83 -10.82
C LYS A 166 -1.88 8.95 -9.87
N ARG A 167 -2.00 9.72 -8.78
CA ARG A 167 -0.99 9.82 -7.73
C ARG A 167 -0.78 8.46 -7.08
N GLY A 168 0.47 7.99 -7.07
CA GLY A 168 0.82 6.68 -6.52
C GLY A 168 0.40 5.49 -7.38
N ALA A 169 -0.08 5.69 -8.61
CA ALA A 169 -0.53 4.60 -9.47
C ALA A 169 0.57 3.58 -9.82
N TYR A 170 1.85 3.98 -9.75
CA TYR A 170 2.98 3.04 -9.91
C TYR A 170 2.97 1.92 -8.86
N LEU A 171 2.37 2.16 -7.68
CA LEU A 171 2.24 1.15 -6.62
C LEU A 171 1.44 -0.07 -7.07
N LEU A 172 0.51 0.07 -8.02
CA LEU A 172 -0.28 -1.04 -8.56
C LEU A 172 0.60 -2.10 -9.24
N GLU A 173 1.70 -1.65 -9.84
CA GLU A 173 2.63 -2.51 -10.57
C GLU A 173 3.59 -3.24 -9.63
N ILE A 174 3.99 -2.57 -8.55
CA ILE A 174 5.03 -3.09 -7.65
C ILE A 174 4.49 -3.75 -6.38
N LEU A 175 3.30 -3.38 -5.89
CA LEU A 175 2.73 -3.98 -4.69
C LEU A 175 1.78 -5.13 -5.03
N ASP A 176 1.86 -6.17 -4.20
CA ASP A 176 0.88 -7.23 -4.10
C ASP A 176 -0.26 -6.78 -3.16
N PHE A 177 -1.29 -6.15 -3.74
CA PHE A 177 -2.45 -5.67 -3.01
C PHE A 177 -3.25 -6.80 -2.36
N GLU A 178 -3.27 -7.99 -2.98
CA GLU A 178 -3.97 -9.17 -2.43
C GLU A 178 -3.25 -9.66 -1.18
N LEU A 179 -1.93 -9.78 -1.22
CA LEU A 179 -1.14 -10.12 -0.04
C LEU A 179 -1.30 -9.05 1.07
N LEU A 180 -1.24 -7.77 0.72
CA LEU A 180 -1.41 -6.67 1.68
C LEU A 180 -2.78 -6.71 2.36
N LYS A 181 -3.83 -7.00 1.58
CA LYS A 181 -5.20 -7.20 2.09
C LYS A 181 -5.27 -8.42 3.00
N ARG A 182 -4.82 -9.60 2.54
CA ARG A 182 -4.85 -10.85 3.31
C ARG A 182 -4.14 -10.71 4.68
N ILE A 183 -2.96 -10.09 4.71
CA ILE A 183 -2.24 -9.81 5.96
C ILE A 183 -3.02 -8.84 6.85
N GLY A 184 -3.67 -7.83 6.26
CA GLY A 184 -4.52 -6.88 6.99
C GLY A 184 -5.77 -7.52 7.60
N ASP A 185 -6.47 -8.34 6.82
CA ASP A 185 -7.64 -9.09 7.28
C ASP A 185 -7.25 -10.02 8.42
N ARG A 186 -6.12 -10.73 8.29
CA ARG A 186 -5.60 -11.57 9.37
C ARG A 186 -5.25 -10.77 10.62
N ALA A 187 -4.59 -9.61 10.45
CA ALA A 187 -4.27 -8.73 11.56
C ALA A 187 -5.53 -8.29 12.30
N PHE A 188 -6.54 -7.78 11.59
CA PHE A 188 -7.81 -7.33 12.17
C PHE A 188 -8.57 -8.48 12.84
N ALA A 189 -8.58 -9.66 12.24
CA ALA A 189 -9.22 -10.85 12.83
C ALA A 189 -8.61 -11.22 14.19
N LEU A 190 -7.29 -11.07 14.34
CA LEU A 190 -6.54 -11.39 15.56
C LEU A 190 -6.53 -10.26 16.60
N VAL A 191 -7.01 -9.06 16.27
CA VAL A 191 -7.29 -8.01 17.26
C VAL A 191 -8.43 -8.48 18.17
N GLY A 192 -8.28 -8.39 19.49
CA GLY A 192 -9.34 -8.73 20.44
C GLY A 192 -10.54 -7.77 20.37
N GLY A 193 -11.63 -8.13 21.05
CA GLY A 193 -12.88 -7.36 21.02
C GLY A 193 -13.83 -7.80 19.91
N ASP A 194 -15.10 -7.44 20.09
CA ASP A 194 -16.17 -7.81 19.18
C ASP A 194 -16.12 -6.93 17.93
N ALA A 195 -16.19 -7.57 16.76
CA ALA A 195 -16.21 -6.88 15.49
C ALA A 195 -17.62 -6.39 15.17
N GLU A 196 -17.77 -5.10 14.92
CA GLU A 196 -18.99 -4.51 14.40
C GLU A 196 -18.77 -4.03 12.98
N VAL A 197 -19.79 -4.20 12.13
CA VAL A 197 -19.80 -3.68 10.76
C VAL A 197 -20.56 -2.36 10.76
N VAL A 198 -19.91 -1.29 10.31
CA VAL A 198 -20.44 0.07 10.26
C VAL A 198 -20.51 0.49 8.81
N GLN A 199 -21.64 0.17 8.16
CA GLN A 199 -21.76 0.19 6.69
C GLN A 199 -20.89 -0.89 6.03
N ASP A 200 -21.25 -1.28 4.81
CA ASP A 200 -20.82 -2.54 4.15
C ASP A 200 -19.32 -2.87 4.18
N ARG A 201 -18.44 -1.86 4.22
CA ARG A 201 -16.99 -2.03 4.04
C ARG A 201 -16.15 -1.47 5.19
N CYS A 202 -16.76 -1.06 6.29
CA CYS A 202 -16.03 -0.53 7.44
C CYS A 202 -16.33 -1.41 8.64
N ARG A 203 -15.27 -1.99 9.22
CA ARG A 203 -15.34 -2.82 10.43
C ARG A 203 -14.65 -2.07 11.56
N ILE A 204 -15.15 -2.24 12.77
CA ILE A 204 -14.56 -1.64 13.96
C ILE A 204 -14.46 -2.67 15.08
N LYS A 205 -13.41 -2.57 15.88
CA LYS A 205 -13.30 -3.22 17.20
C LYS A 205 -13.04 -2.15 18.24
N LEU A 206 -13.89 -2.10 19.25
CA LEU A 206 -13.67 -1.27 20.44
C LEU A 206 -12.67 -1.98 21.36
N ARG A 207 -11.84 -1.22 22.06
CA ARG A 207 -10.84 -1.77 22.97
C ARG A 207 -11.51 -2.47 24.16
N PRO A 208 -11.23 -3.76 24.40
CA PRO A 208 -11.67 -4.43 25.62
C PRO A 208 -10.96 -3.90 26.87
N PRO A 209 -11.50 -4.09 28.10
CA PRO A 209 -10.84 -3.66 29.34
C PRO A 209 -9.42 -4.22 29.52
N GLY A 210 -9.16 -5.44 29.05
CA GLY A 210 -7.83 -6.07 29.05
C GLY A 210 -6.94 -5.70 27.87
N GLY A 211 -7.33 -4.72 27.06
CA GLY A 211 -6.70 -4.41 25.77
C GLY A 211 -7.12 -5.35 24.65
N PHE A 212 -6.63 -5.07 23.46
CA PHE A 212 -6.81 -5.86 22.25
C PHE A 212 -6.08 -7.20 22.29
N ARG A 213 -5.06 -7.37 23.16
CA ARG A 213 -4.29 -8.64 23.32
C ARG A 213 -3.77 -9.20 21.98
N HIS A 214 -3.53 -8.32 21.02
CA HIS A 214 -3.31 -8.68 19.64
C HIS A 214 -2.01 -9.49 19.45
N MET A 215 -0.96 -9.17 20.20
CA MET A 215 0.29 -9.94 20.18
C MET A 215 0.11 -11.35 20.72
N GLU A 216 -0.67 -11.52 21.80
CA GLU A 216 -0.95 -12.85 22.37
C GLU A 216 -1.73 -13.70 21.37
N ASN A 217 -2.76 -13.13 20.74
CA ASN A 217 -3.55 -13.81 19.72
C ASN A 217 -2.72 -14.19 18.49
N ILE A 218 -1.84 -13.31 18.01
CA ILE A 218 -0.93 -13.60 16.90
C ILE A 218 0.02 -14.75 17.28
N ARG A 219 0.64 -14.70 18.46
CA ARG A 219 1.54 -15.77 18.93
C ARG A 219 0.82 -17.11 19.04
N GLY A 220 -0.38 -17.11 19.62
CA GLY A 220 -1.23 -18.31 19.70
C GLY A 220 -1.55 -18.88 18.31
N ALA A 221 -1.86 -18.02 17.34
CA ALA A 221 -2.12 -18.43 15.96
C ALA A 221 -0.89 -18.99 15.24
N VAL A 222 0.31 -18.44 15.47
CA VAL A 222 1.56 -19.01 14.90
C VAL A 222 1.87 -20.37 15.54
N ALA A 223 1.78 -20.46 16.87
CA ALA A 223 2.03 -21.70 17.60
C ALA A 223 1.05 -22.83 17.25
N ALA A 224 -0.22 -22.51 17.01
CA ALA A 224 -1.23 -23.47 16.57
C ALA A 224 -0.91 -24.10 15.20
N ASN A 225 -0.08 -23.45 14.38
CA ASN A 225 0.42 -23.98 13.11
C ASN A 225 1.78 -24.70 13.24
N GLY A 226 2.29 -24.90 14.46
CA GLY A 226 3.58 -25.54 14.70
C GLY A 226 4.80 -24.72 14.24
N LEU A 227 4.64 -23.41 14.06
CA LEU A 227 5.70 -22.52 13.60
C LEU A 227 6.38 -21.82 14.78
N ASP A 228 7.70 -21.59 14.66
CA ASP A 228 8.45 -20.79 15.63
C ASP A 228 8.29 -19.28 15.33
N TRP A 229 7.99 -18.51 16.36
CA TRP A 229 7.85 -17.06 16.30
C TRP A 229 8.95 -16.32 17.07
N SER A 230 9.96 -17.03 17.60
CA SER A 230 11.01 -16.44 18.43
C SER A 230 11.72 -15.25 17.73
N GLY A 231 11.72 -14.11 18.41
CA GLY A 231 12.28 -12.85 17.93
C GLY A 231 11.55 -12.24 16.72
N ALA A 232 10.41 -12.79 16.29
CA ALA A 232 9.64 -12.22 15.19
C ALA A 232 8.98 -10.90 15.61
N SER A 233 9.05 -9.89 14.73
CA SER A 233 8.22 -8.69 14.88
C SER A 233 6.75 -9.06 14.70
N LYS A 234 5.84 -8.14 15.10
CA LYS A 234 4.39 -8.32 14.92
C LYS A 234 4.03 -8.66 13.48
N GLU A 235 4.56 -7.91 12.52
CA GLU A 235 4.29 -8.13 11.10
C GLU A 235 4.89 -9.45 10.60
N GLN A 236 6.11 -9.80 11.04
CA GLN A 236 6.71 -11.10 10.71
C GLN A 236 5.87 -12.28 11.21
N ALA A 237 5.32 -12.16 12.42
CA ALA A 237 4.44 -13.18 12.97
C ALA A 237 3.10 -13.27 12.20
N LEU A 238 2.58 -12.15 11.69
CA LEU A 238 1.42 -12.15 10.79
C LEU A 238 1.73 -12.83 9.45
N PHE A 239 2.92 -12.61 8.88
CA PHE A 239 3.34 -13.32 7.67
C PHE A 239 3.50 -14.83 7.89
N LEU A 240 4.04 -15.24 9.05
CA LEU A 240 4.04 -16.65 9.46
C LEU A 240 2.62 -17.22 9.53
N CYS A 241 1.65 -16.46 10.07
CA CYS A 241 0.26 -16.90 10.14
C CYS A 241 -0.40 -17.13 8.78
N VAL A 242 -0.09 -16.29 7.79
CA VAL A 242 -0.81 -16.31 6.49
C VAL A 242 -0.09 -17.15 5.45
N GLU A 243 1.25 -17.14 5.45
CA GLU A 243 2.04 -17.68 4.34
C GLU A 243 3.08 -18.70 4.82
N GLY A 244 3.23 -18.91 6.13
CA GLY A 244 4.23 -19.83 6.70
C GLY A 244 5.67 -19.35 6.56
N VAL A 245 5.90 -18.13 6.07
CA VAL A 245 7.24 -17.56 5.81
C VAL A 245 7.45 -16.32 6.64
N ARG A 246 8.62 -16.23 7.29
CA ARG A 246 9.03 -15.07 8.08
C ARG A 246 9.55 -13.96 7.16
N ARG A 247 8.72 -12.97 6.88
CA ARG A 247 9.07 -11.74 6.14
C ARG A 247 8.43 -10.52 6.80
N GLY A 248 8.99 -9.33 6.62
CA GLY A 248 8.45 -8.10 7.18
C GLY A 248 8.95 -6.86 6.45
N GLY A 249 8.45 -5.69 6.83
CA GLY A 249 8.77 -4.45 6.15
C GLY A 249 8.01 -4.27 4.84
N PHE A 250 8.09 -3.06 4.28
CA PHE A 250 7.48 -2.75 2.98
C PHE A 250 7.92 -3.67 1.83
N PRO A 251 9.19 -4.11 1.71
CA PRO A 251 9.63 -5.00 0.63
C PRO A 251 8.88 -6.34 0.57
N SER A 252 8.35 -6.81 1.70
CA SER A 252 7.61 -8.09 1.78
C SER A 252 6.30 -8.09 1.01
N TYR A 253 5.81 -6.91 0.63
CA TYR A 253 4.60 -6.74 -0.18
C TYR A 253 4.92 -6.46 -1.66
N LEU A 254 6.20 -6.48 -2.06
CA LEU A 254 6.58 -6.23 -3.45
C LEU A 254 6.41 -7.48 -4.31
N LYS A 255 5.94 -7.27 -5.54
CA LYS A 255 5.99 -8.26 -6.63
C LYS A 255 7.42 -8.31 -7.16
N TYR A 256 8.23 -9.25 -6.65
CA TYR A 256 9.65 -9.37 -7.03
C TYR A 256 9.89 -9.57 -8.54
N HIS A 257 8.90 -10.10 -9.26
CA HIS A 257 8.93 -10.31 -10.71
C HIS A 257 8.03 -9.32 -11.47
N ALA A 258 7.78 -8.15 -10.88
CA ALA A 258 6.87 -7.16 -11.44
C ALA A 258 7.23 -6.76 -12.87
N PHE A 259 8.52 -6.71 -13.24
CA PHE A 259 8.97 -6.17 -14.53
C PHE A 259 9.83 -7.15 -15.36
N ASP A 260 9.86 -8.43 -14.98
CA ASP A 260 10.71 -9.42 -15.65
C ASP A 260 10.36 -9.57 -17.12
N ARG A 261 9.06 -9.56 -17.45
CA ARG A 261 8.59 -9.61 -18.84
C ARG A 261 9.07 -8.41 -19.64
N GLU A 262 8.92 -7.20 -19.12
CA GLU A 262 9.35 -5.97 -19.79
C GLU A 262 10.85 -5.97 -20.04
N LEU A 263 11.63 -6.51 -19.09
CA LEU A 263 13.08 -6.67 -19.22
C LEU A 263 13.43 -7.71 -20.29
N LEU A 264 12.80 -8.88 -20.27
CA LEU A 264 13.02 -9.93 -21.27
C LEU A 264 12.64 -9.48 -22.68
N ASP A 265 11.50 -8.78 -22.82
CA ASP A 265 11.06 -8.19 -24.08
C ASP A 265 12.08 -7.15 -24.57
N ALA A 266 12.62 -6.30 -23.68
CA ALA A 266 13.62 -5.30 -24.03
C ALA A 266 14.96 -5.90 -24.46
N LEU A 267 15.42 -6.97 -23.79
CA LEU A 267 16.62 -7.71 -24.17
C LEU A 267 16.45 -8.39 -25.53
N THR A 268 15.25 -8.90 -25.82
CA THR A 268 14.91 -9.53 -27.10
C THR A 268 14.86 -8.49 -28.23
N GLU A 269 14.22 -7.34 -28.02
CA GLU A 269 14.17 -6.23 -28.97
C GLU A 269 15.57 -5.68 -29.30
N ALA A 270 16.47 -5.65 -28.31
CA ALA A 270 17.86 -5.21 -28.50
C ALA A 270 18.77 -6.28 -29.15
N GLY A 271 18.24 -7.46 -29.48
CA GLY A 271 18.98 -8.52 -30.16
C GLY A 271 19.97 -9.29 -29.27
N VAL A 272 19.91 -9.14 -27.94
CA VAL A 272 20.83 -9.79 -26.98
C VAL A 272 20.81 -11.30 -27.11
N PHE A 273 19.63 -11.88 -27.37
CA PHE A 273 19.45 -13.32 -27.53
C PHE A 273 19.48 -13.80 -28.98
N THR A 274 19.77 -12.91 -29.95
CA THR A 274 19.92 -13.30 -31.36
C THR A 274 21.31 -13.88 -31.62
N GLY A 275 21.64 -14.97 -30.92
CA GLY A 275 22.71 -15.85 -31.34
C GLY A 275 22.36 -16.36 -32.73
N ARG A 276 22.97 -15.79 -33.78
CA ARG A 276 22.92 -16.38 -35.12
C ARG A 276 23.36 -17.83 -34.97
N PRO A 277 22.52 -18.85 -35.25
CA PRO A 277 23.02 -20.21 -35.38
C PRO A 277 24.12 -20.13 -36.43
N GLY A 278 25.35 -20.45 -36.02
CA GLY A 278 26.50 -20.40 -36.90
C GLY A 278 26.14 -21.16 -38.15
N ARG A 279 26.09 -20.45 -39.29
CA ARG A 279 26.08 -21.10 -40.60
C ARG A 279 27.40 -21.86 -40.66
N GLY A 280 27.37 -23.12 -40.24
CA GLY A 280 28.43 -24.07 -40.52
C GLY A 280 28.63 -24.05 -42.02
N ARG A 281 29.76 -23.50 -42.45
CA ARG A 281 30.26 -23.66 -43.82
C ARG A 281 30.49 -25.16 -43.99
N ARG A 282 29.60 -25.81 -44.73
CA ARG A 282 29.93 -27.02 -45.47
C ARG A 282 30.38 -26.60 -46.85
#